data_AF-A0A8T5IKN2-F1
#
_entry.id   AF-A0A8T5IKN2-F1
#
_cell.length_a   1.000
_cell.length_b   1.000
_cell.length_c   1.000
_cell.angle_alpha   90.00
_cell.angle_beta   90.00
_cell.angle_gamma   90.00
#
_symmetry.space_group_name_H-M   'P 1'
#
loop_
_entity.id
_entity.type
_entity.pdbx_description
1 polymer ?
#
loop_
_entity_poly.entity_id
_entity_poly.type
_entity_poly.pdbx_seq_one_letter_code
_entity_poly.pdbx_strand_id
1 'polypeptide(L)' 'MKCVICKGKIENSFLGKIMGTFVKKKAVCSACQKKHGKGVDALVE' A
#
# COMPACT_ATOMS: atom_id res chain seq x y z
N MET A 1 2.83 -2.92 9.65
CA MET A 1 3.47 -2.86 8.33
C MET A 1 3.55 -1.40 7.86
N LYS A 2 4.45 -1.01 6.96
CA LYS A 2 4.55 0.39 6.48
C LYS A 2 4.35 0.48 4.97
N CYS A 3 3.72 1.55 4.50
CA CYS A 3 3.58 1.82 3.08
C CYS A 3 4.91 2.27 2.50
N VAL A 4 5.32 1.70 1.36
CA VAL A 4 6.57 2.12 0.69
C VAL A 4 6.50 3.57 0.15
N ILE A 5 5.30 4.05 -0.21
CA ILE A 5 5.11 5.38 -0.80
C ILE A 5 5.08 6.47 0.27
N CYS A 6 4.13 6.41 1.21
CA CYS A 6 3.99 7.46 2.22
C CYS A 6 4.74 7.18 3.53
N LYS A 7 5.38 6.01 3.67
CA LYS A 7 6.02 5.53 4.91
C LYS A 7 5.09 5.44 6.13
N GLY A 8 3.80 5.71 5.94
CA GLY A 8 2.76 5.61 6.95
C GLY A 8 2.51 4.17 7.38
N LYS A 9 1.98 4.00 8.60
CA LYS A 9 1.60 2.69 9.13
C LYS A 9 0.40 2.16 8.34
N ILE A 10 0.53 0.94 7.81
CA ILE A 10 -0.58 0.19 7.24
C ILE A 10 -1.19 -0.62 8.38
N GLU A 11 -2.44 -0.31 8.69
CA GLU A 11 -3.24 -1.08 9.63
C GLU A 11 -3.80 -2.34 8.98
N ASN A 12 -4.12 -3.32 9.81
CA ASN A 12 -4.78 -4.53 9.38
C ASN A 12 -6.29 -4.35 9.61
N SER A 13 -7.09 -4.76 8.64
CA SER A 13 -8.53 -4.92 8.80
C SER A 13 -8.83 -5.92 9.91
N PHE A 14 -10.07 -5.86 10.42
CA PHE A 14 -10.60 -6.79 11.42
C PHE A 14 -10.43 -8.27 11.02
N LEU A 15 -10.45 -8.57 9.71
CA LEU A 15 -10.20 -9.90 9.12
C LEU A 15 -8.72 -10.30 9.05
N GLY A 16 -7.81 -9.56 9.71
CA GLY A 16 -6.36 -9.78 9.66
C GLY A 16 -5.68 -9.41 8.33
N LYS A 17 -6.45 -9.01 7.31
CA LYS A 17 -5.94 -8.56 6.01
C LYS A 17 -5.35 -7.15 6.10
N ILE A 18 -4.39 -6.83 5.25
CA ILE A 18 -3.78 -5.49 5.22
C ILE A 18 -4.79 -4.46 4.66
N MET A 19 -4.86 -3.24 5.22
CA MET A 19 -5.67 -2.15 4.66
C MET A 19 -4.95 -1.46 3.49
N GLY A 20 -4.77 -2.22 2.41
CA GLY A 20 -4.07 -1.78 1.23
C GLY A 20 -3.81 -2.94 0.27
N THR A 21 -2.77 -2.80 -0.55
CA THR A 21 -2.39 -3.80 -1.53
C THR A 21 -0.88 -4.09 -1.47
N PHE A 22 -0.49 -5.24 -2.00
CA PHE A 22 0.92 -5.55 -2.25
C PHE A 22 1.20 -5.41 -3.75
N VAL A 23 2.15 -4.56 -4.10
CA VAL A 23 2.61 -4.33 -5.47
C VAL A 23 4.08 -4.71 -5.52
N LYS A 24 4.47 -5.61 -6.42
CA LYS A 24 5.87 -6.09 -6.52
C LYS A 24 6.49 -6.50 -5.17
N LYS A 25 5.73 -7.21 -4.32
CA LYS A 25 6.11 -7.60 -2.94
C LYS A 25 6.30 -6.44 -1.94
N LYS A 26 6.02 -5.18 -2.31
CA LYS A 26 6.02 -4.04 -1.40
C LYS A 26 4.60 -3.69 -0.97
N ALA A 27 4.46 -3.36 0.31
CA ALA A 27 3.19 -2.98 0.88
C ALA A 27 2.83 -1.53 0.56
N VAL A 28 1.60 -1.32 0.07
CA VAL A 28 1.05 0.00 -0.26
C VAL A 28 -0.27 0.20 0.48
N CYS A 29 -0.43 1.32 1.19
CA CYS A 29 -1.67 1.61 1.90
C CYS A 29 -2.80 1.92 0.91
N SER A 30 -4.04 1.69 1.33
CA SER A 30 -5.23 1.99 0.51
C SER A 30 -5.25 3.45 0.03
N ALA A 31 -4.79 4.41 0.86
CA ALA A 31 -4.71 5.82 0.46
C ALA A 31 -3.76 6.06 -0.72
N CYS A 32 -2.54 5.52 -0.68
CA CYS A 32 -1.58 5.64 -1.78
C CYS A 32 -2.02 4.86 -3.01
N GLN A 33 -2.64 3.68 -2.82
CA GLN A 33 -3.25 2.93 -3.92
C GLN A 33 -4.34 3.77 -4.62
N LYS A 34 -5.23 4.42 -3.87
CA LYS A 34 -6.31 5.25 -4.43
C LYS A 34 -5.76 6.50 -5.12
N LYS A 35 -4.73 7.11 -4.53
CA LYS A 35 -4.11 8.35 -5.03
C LYS A 35 -3.27 8.15 -6.28
N HIS A 36 -2.57 7.01 -6.37
CA HIS A 36 -1.65 6.72 -7.47
C HIS A 36 -2.16 5.67 -8.46
N GLY A 37 -3.28 4.99 -8.17
CA GLY A 37 -4.08 4.17 -9.09
C GLY A 37 -3.27 3.29 -10.03
N LYS A 38 -3.04 3.78 -11.26
CA LYS A 38 -2.31 3.08 -12.33
C LYS A 38 -0.77 3.23 -12.27
N GLY A 39 -0.25 4.27 -11.60
CA GLY A 39 1.18 4.57 -11.49
C GLY A 39 1.83 4.03 -10.22
N VAL A 40 1.07 3.32 -9.38
CA VAL A 40 1.60 2.78 -8.12
C VAL A 40 2.72 1.76 -8.38
N ASP A 41 2.66 1.02 -9.49
CA ASP A 41 3.69 0.07 -9.90
C ASP A 41 5.01 0.76 -10.32
N ALA A 42 4.92 1.95 -10.91
CA ALA A 42 6.08 2.75 -11.30
C ALA A 42 6.75 3.46 -10.10
N LEU A 43 6.01 3.69 -9.02
CA LEU A 43 6.52 4.28 -7.77
C LEU A 43 7.14 3.23 -6.84
N VAL A 44 7.03 1.95 -7.20
CA VAL A 44 7.48 0.81 -6.42
C VAL A 44 8.60 0.15 -7.22
N GLU A 45 9.79 0.76 -7.14
CA GLU A 45 11.07 0.23 -7.67
C GLU A 45 11.73 -0.70 -6.65
#